data_AF-A0A951KPJ1-F1
#
_entry.id   AF-A0A951KPJ1-F1
#
_cell.length_a   1.000
_cell.length_b   1.000
_cell.length_c   1.000
_cell.angle_alpha   90.00
_cell.angle_beta   90.00
_cell.angle_gamma   90.00
#
_symmetry.space_group_name_H-M   'P 1'
#
loop_
_entity.id
_entity.type
_entity.pdbx_description
1 polymer ?
#
loop_
_entity_poly.entity_id
_entity_poly.type
_entity_poly.pdbx_seq_one_letter_code
_entity_poly.pdbx_strand_id
1 'polypeptide(L)' 'METSLPEILSLPTDAVPPSLDAWLQTHESGALLVSLERLPDGTLVLQSLPDVDPALVSQIRKVLAQHADTLRRLT' A
#
# COMPACT_ATOMS: atom_id res chain seq x y z
N MET A 1 17.98 -18.83 -4.70
CA MET A 1 16.80 -18.00 -5.00
C MET A 1 16.78 -16.90 -3.96
N GLU A 2 17.20 -15.70 -4.33
CA GLU A 2 17.13 -14.54 -3.44
C GLU A 2 15.67 -14.10 -3.31
N THR A 3 15.09 -14.36 -2.14
CA THR A 3 13.87 -13.71 -1.69
C THR A 3 14.22 -12.27 -1.37
N SER A 4 14.11 -11.39 -2.35
CA SER A 4 14.13 -9.95 -2.08
C SER A 4 12.95 -9.64 -1.18
N LEU A 5 13.24 -9.28 0.07
CA LEU A 5 12.28 -8.76 1.04
C LEU A 5 11.52 -7.58 0.42
N PRO A 6 10.27 -7.28 0.85
CA PRO A 6 9.60 -6.06 0.44
C PRO A 6 10.47 -4.86 0.80
N GLU A 7 10.75 -4.01 -0.18
CA GLU A 7 11.42 -2.72 0.04
C GLU A 7 10.44 -1.82 0.81
N ILE A 8 10.68 -1.63 2.10
CA ILE A 8 9.84 -0.78 2.95
C ILE A 8 10.36 0.65 2.83
N LEU A 9 9.56 1.52 2.20
CA LEU A 9 9.75 2.97 2.27
C LEU A 9 9.05 3.50 3.53
N SER A 10 9.82 4.02 4.49
CA SER A 10 9.29 4.71 5.67
C SER A 10 9.45 6.22 5.49
N LEU A 11 8.36 6.97 5.62
CA LEU A 11 8.38 8.43 5.64
C LEU A 11 8.27 8.91 7.10
N PRO A 12 9.16 9.78 7.60
CA PRO A 12 8.96 10.44 8.88
C PRO A 12 7.75 11.40 8.79
N THR A 13 7.14 11.72 9.93
CA THR A 13 5.89 12.48 10.01
C THR A 13 5.97 13.84 9.30
N ASP A 14 7.11 14.52 9.39
CA ASP A 14 7.39 15.81 8.76
C ASP A 14 7.62 15.72 7.24
N ALA A 15 7.84 14.52 6.70
CA ALA A 15 7.97 14.27 5.27
C ALA A 15 6.66 13.83 4.60
N VAL A 16 5.57 13.66 5.35
CA VAL A 16 4.26 13.34 4.77
C VAL A 16 3.66 14.61 4.17
N PRO A 17 3.35 14.65 2.87
CA PRO A 17 2.70 15.80 2.25
C PRO A 17 1.38 16.14 2.94
N PRO A 18 1.05 17.43 3.20
CA PRO A 18 -0.16 17.79 3.93
C PRO A 18 -1.46 17.27 3.31
N SER A 19 -1.53 17.19 1.97
CA SER A 19 -2.67 16.63 1.26
C SER A 19 -2.84 15.13 1.49
N LEU A 20 -1.73 14.39 1.60
CA LEU A 20 -1.74 12.96 1.92
C LEU A 20 -2.14 12.74 3.38
N ASP A 21 -1.58 13.53 4.30
CA ASP A 21 -1.93 13.45 5.72
C ASP A 21 -3.42 13.72 5.95
N ALA A 22 -3.97 14.79 5.34
CA ALA A 22 -5.39 15.08 5.40
C ALA A 22 -6.27 13.94 4.84
N TRP A 23 -5.86 13.32 3.73
CA TRP A 23 -6.56 12.15 3.18
C TRP A 23 -6.46 10.91 4.07
N LEU A 24 -5.32 10.67 4.72
CA LEU A 24 -5.15 9.57 5.67
C LEU A 24 -6.04 9.77 6.90
N GLN A 25 -6.16 11.00 7.39
CA GLN A 25 -7.02 11.33 8.54
C GLN A 25 -8.52 11.09 8.27
N THR A 26 -8.99 11.11 7.01
CA THR A 26 -10.39 10.74 6.70
C THR A 26 -10.65 9.24 6.82
N HIS A 27 -9.61 8.43 6.93
CA HIS A 27 -9.72 7.00 7.13
C HIS A 27 -9.35 6.70 8.58
N GLU A 28 -10.33 6.41 9.44
CA GLU A 28 -10.15 6.16 10.89
C GLU A 28 -9.30 4.90 11.22
N SER A 29 -8.62 4.33 10.22
CA SER A 29 -7.98 3.03 10.26
C SER A 29 -6.45 3.16 10.30
N GLY A 30 -5.81 2.42 11.20
CA GLY A 30 -4.34 2.36 11.29
C GLY A 30 -3.65 1.64 10.12
N ALA A 31 -4.41 1.04 9.20
CA ALA A 31 -3.87 0.42 7.99
C ALA A 31 -4.88 0.49 6.84
N LEU A 32 -4.38 0.80 5.63
CA LEU A 32 -5.16 0.86 4.40
C LEU A 32 -4.58 -0.08 3.35
N LEU A 33 -5.45 -0.64 2.52
CA LEU A 33 -5.08 -1.23 1.24
C LEU A 33 -5.30 -0.17 0.16
N VAL A 34 -4.22 0.20 -0.53
CA VAL A 34 -4.21 1.33 -1.46
C VAL A 34 -3.56 0.89 -2.77
N SER A 35 -4.19 1.19 -3.91
CA SER A 35 -3.48 1.16 -5.20
C SER A 35 -2.72 2.46 -5.39
N LEU A 36 -1.51 2.36 -5.90
CA LEU A 36 -0.64 3.48 -6.19
C LEU A 36 -0.32 3.46 -7.67
N GLU A 37 -0.80 4.47 -8.39
CA GLU A 37 -0.68 4.57 -9.84
C GLU A 37 0.01 5.87 -10.23
N ARG A 38 1.00 5.78 -11.11
CA ARG A 38 1.66 6.95 -11.68
C ARG A 38 1.18 7.17 -13.10
N LEU A 39 0.48 8.27 -13.33
CA LEU A 39 -0.06 8.64 -14.63
C LEU A 39 1.04 9.17 -15.57
N PRO A 40 0.81 9.20 -16.90
CA PRO A 40 1.81 9.65 -17.88
C PRO A 40 2.28 11.10 -17.71
N ASP A 41 1.44 11.96 -17.12
CA ASP A 41 1.75 13.35 -16.79
C ASP A 41 2.59 13.49 -15.50
N GLY A 42 2.88 12.37 -14.82
CA GLY A 42 3.63 12.33 -13.57
C GLY A 42 2.77 12.40 -12.32
N THR A 43 1.44 12.58 -12.45
CA THR A 43 0.51 12.61 -11.32
C THR A 43 0.48 11.26 -10.61
N LEU A 44 0.49 11.28 -9.27
CA LEU A 44 0.33 10.09 -8.44
C LEU A 44 -1.12 9.98 -7.96
N VAL A 45 -1.77 8.87 -8.29
CA VAL A 45 -3.13 8.55 -7.84
C VAL A 45 -3.06 7.49 -6.76
N LEU A 46 -3.74 7.77 -5.65
CA LEU A 46 -3.92 6.86 -4.53
C LEU A 46 -5.40 6.52 -4.44
N GLN A 47 -5.74 5.24 -4.54
CA GLN A 47 -7.12 4.79 -4.38
C GLN A 47 -7.19 3.77 -3.24
N SER A 48 -7.89 4.13 -2.17
CA SER A 48 -8.20 3.19 -1.10
C SER A 48 -9.28 2.22 -1.55
N LEU A 49 -9.14 0.97 -1.11
CA LEU A 49 -10.23 0.01 -1.21
C LEU A 49 -11.22 0.27 -0.04
N PRO A 50 -12.50 0.55 -0.31
CA PRO A 50 -13.47 0.90 0.74
C PRO A 50 -13.76 -0.29 1.67
N ASP A 51 -14.13 0.01 2.91
CA ASP A 51 -14.63 -0.96 3.91
C ASP A 51 -13.69 -2.13 4.24
N VAL A 52 -12.38 -1.99 3.95
CA VAL A 52 -11.39 -3.01 4.32
C VAL A 52 -11.03 -2.87 5.79
N ASP A 53 -11.33 -3.92 6.56
CA ASP A 53 -10.88 -4.05 7.95
C ASP A 53 -9.33 -3.99 8.02
N PRO A 54 -8.72 -3.10 8.83
CA PRO A 54 -7.27 -3.07 9.02
C PRO A 54 -6.64 -4.41 9.44
N ALA A 55 -7.38 -5.26 10.17
CA ALA A 55 -6.93 -6.62 10.49
C ALA A 55 -6.78 -7.48 9.24
N LEU A 56 -7.70 -7.33 8.27
CA LEU A 56 -7.66 -8.00 6.98
C LEU A 56 -6.46 -7.52 6.13
N VAL A 57 -6.11 -6.23 6.16
CA VAL A 57 -4.91 -5.69 5.46
C VAL A 57 -3.65 -6.46 5.88
N SER A 58 -3.51 -6.75 7.17
CA SER A 58 -2.37 -7.50 7.71
C SER A 58 -2.38 -8.96 7.28
N GLN A 59 -3.55 -9.57 7.15
CA GLN A 59 -3.69 -10.94 6.63
C GLN A 59 -3.40 -11.03 5.13
N ILE A 60 -3.93 -10.09 4.34
CA ILE A 60 -3.66 -9.99 2.89
C ILE A 60 -2.16 -9.88 2.65
N ARG A 61 -1.45 -9.01 3.39
CA ARG A 61 0.02 -8.89 3.27
C ARG A 61 0.74 -10.22 3.50
N LYS A 62 0.30 -11.03 4.47
CA LYS A 62 0.87 -12.36 4.72
C LYS A 62 0.59 -13.32 3.56
N VAL A 63 -0.65 -13.37 3.07
CA VAL A 63 -1.04 -14.23 1.94
C VAL A 63 -0.27 -13.87 0.68
N LEU A 64 -0.18 -12.58 0.34
CA LEU A 64 0.60 -12.11 -0.81
C LEU A 64 2.08 -12.49 -0.70
N ALA A 65 2.67 -12.35 0.49
CA ALA A 65 4.06 -12.75 0.73
C ALA A 65 4.26 -14.28 0.58
N GLN A 66 3.33 -15.09 1.05
CA GLN A 66 3.37 -16.55 0.92
C GLN A 66 3.25 -17.02 -0.54
N HIS A 67 2.50 -16.28 -1.36
CA HIS A 67 2.24 -16.63 -2.76
C HIS A 67 3.00 -15.76 -3.76
N ALA A 68 4.01 -15.00 -3.33
CA ALA A 68 4.70 -14.02 -4.17
C ALA A 68 5.22 -14.61 -5.49
N ASP A 69 5.79 -15.82 -5.45
CA ASP A 69 6.33 -16.48 -6.65
C ASP A 69 5.24 -16.96 -7.61
N THR A 70 4.08 -17.35 -7.10
CA THR A 70 2.92 -17.70 -7.93
C THR A 70 2.35 -16.45 -8.59
N LEU A 71 2.17 -15.38 -7.82
CA LEU A 71 1.62 -14.12 -8.31
C LEU A 71 2.49 -13.49 -9.39
N ARG A 72 3.82 -13.55 -9.25
CA ARG A 72 4.79 -13.09 -10.27
C ARG A 72 4.66 -13.80 -11.61
N ARG A 73 4.07 -15.00 -11.66
CA ARG A 73 3.90 -15.80 -12.88
C ARG A 73 2.56 -15.60 -13.58
N LEU A 74 1.66 -14.78 -13.02
CA LEU A 74 0.34 -14.48 -13.60
C LEU A 74 0.37 -13.30 -14.59
N THR A 75 1.49 -12.57 -14.63
CA THR A 75 1.78 -11.44 -15.53
C THR A 75 2.87 -11.84 -16.51
#